data_AF-A0A7S1QV41-F1
#
_entry.id   AF-A0A7S1QV41-F1
#
_cell.length_a   1.000
_cell.length_b   1.000
_cell.length_c   1.000
_cell.angle_alpha   90.00
_cell.angle_beta   90.00
_cell.angle_gamma   90.00
#
_symmetry.space_group_name_H-M   'P 1'
#
loop_
_entity.id
_entity.type
_entity.pdbx_description
1 polymer ?
#
loop_
_entity_poly.entity_id
_entity_poly.type
_entity_poly.pdbx_seq_one_letter_code
_entity_poly.pdbx_strand_id
1 'polypeptide(L)'
;AVLPSSDQLVFVVHRQPSLYESAVFTYFGENRAGGKAPAYVVGRSMYEFDRIHERWVNATRVHADEVWVPAKWVRDVFVSSGVNASKVFVVPEAIDVNMWDPLLHRRITWPPATVHKSRMVCHRPTPA
;
A
#
# COMPACT_ATOMS: atom_id res chain seq x y z
N ALA A 1 -6.87 -16.10 19.63
CA ALA A 1 -6.28 -17.44 19.45
C ALA A 1 -4.88 -17.41 20.03
N VAL A 2 -4.53 -18.34 20.92
CA VAL A 2 -3.16 -18.46 21.44
C VAL A 2 -2.38 -19.26 20.42
N LEU A 3 -1.35 -18.65 19.82
CA LEU A 3 -0.48 -19.33 18.86
C LEU A 3 0.42 -20.34 19.60
N PRO A 4 0.66 -21.54 19.05
CA PRO A 4 1.57 -22.51 19.64
C PRO A 4 3.01 -21.97 19.77
N SER A 5 3.80 -22.52 20.71
CA SER A 5 5.08 -21.95 21.15
C SER A 5 6.14 -21.83 20.05
N SER A 6 6.07 -22.64 19.00
CA SER A 6 6.97 -22.62 17.83
C SER A 6 6.54 -21.71 16.67
N ASP A 7 5.33 -21.13 16.72
CA ASP A 7 4.81 -20.40 15.55
C ASP A 7 5.44 -19.01 15.46
N GLN A 8 6.01 -18.72 14.29
CA GLN A 8 6.44 -17.38 13.94
C GLN A 8 5.24 -16.58 13.46
N LEU A 9 5.00 -15.43 14.09
CA LEU A 9 3.95 -14.52 13.67
C LEU A 9 4.48 -13.57 12.61
N VAL A 10 3.89 -13.64 11.41
CA VAL A 10 4.08 -12.64 10.35
C VAL A 10 2.93 -11.65 10.43
N PHE A 11 3.25 -10.36 10.56
CA PHE A 11 2.26 -9.29 10.61
C PHE A 11 2.29 -8.45 9.34
N VAL A 12 1.18 -8.47 8.60
CA VAL A 12 1.02 -7.67 7.38
C VAL A 12 0.21 -6.41 7.72
N VAL A 13 0.80 -5.24 7.57
CA VAL A 13 0.17 -3.94 7.84
C VAL A 13 -0.14 -3.22 6.53
N HIS A 14 -1.43 -3.04 6.22
CA HIS A 14 -1.86 -2.24 5.07
C HIS A 14 -2.08 -0.78 5.47
N ARG A 15 -1.03 0.04 5.40
CA ARG A 15 -1.02 1.48 5.75
C ARG A 15 0.07 2.21 4.98
N GLN A 16 0.11 3.54 5.07
CA GLN A 16 1.32 4.28 4.70
C GLN A 16 2.51 3.95 5.63
N PRO A 17 3.77 4.01 5.15
CA PRO A 17 4.95 3.60 5.91
C PRO A 17 5.11 4.22 7.28
N SER A 18 4.78 5.52 7.44
CA SER A 18 4.93 6.21 8.72
C SER A 18 4.01 5.68 9.84
N LEU A 19 3.08 4.78 9.53
CA LEU A 19 2.12 4.21 10.48
C LEU A 19 2.41 2.75 10.84
N TYR A 20 3.44 2.12 10.27
CA TYR A 20 3.78 0.72 10.57
C TYR A 20 4.04 0.51 12.07
N GLU A 21 4.85 1.38 12.68
CA GLU A 21 5.13 1.33 14.11
C GLU A 21 3.86 1.43 14.95
N SER A 22 3.01 2.42 14.68
CA SER A 22 1.76 2.62 15.40
C SER A 22 0.81 1.42 15.25
N ALA A 23 0.82 0.75 14.11
CA ALA A 23 0.03 -0.45 13.89
C ALA A 23 0.58 -1.60 14.74
N VAL A 24 1.89 -1.86 14.69
CA VAL A 24 2.52 -2.89 15.53
C VAL A 24 2.24 -2.60 17.02
N PHE A 25 2.39 -1.35 17.46
CA PHE A 25 2.08 -0.94 18.82
C PHE A 25 0.61 -1.16 19.19
N THR A 26 -0.33 -0.81 18.30
CA THR A 26 -1.77 -0.96 18.56
C THR A 26 -2.17 -2.42 18.76
N TYR A 27 -1.57 -3.35 18.01
CA TYR A 27 -1.92 -4.77 18.07
C TYR A 27 -1.10 -5.58 19.08
N PHE A 28 0.12 -5.14 19.42
CA PHE A 28 1.05 -5.90 20.28
C PHE A 28 1.46 -5.17 21.57
N GLY A 29 1.07 -3.91 21.74
CA GLY A 29 1.32 -3.10 22.93
C GLY A 29 2.77 -2.61 23.09
N GLU A 30 2.98 -1.82 24.14
CA GLU A 30 4.27 -1.24 24.57
C GLU A 30 5.20 -2.31 25.15
N ASN A 31 4.59 -3.31 25.80
CA ASN A 31 5.26 -4.50 26.29
C ASN A 31 5.05 -5.65 25.29
N ARG A 32 6.05 -5.87 24.43
CA ARG A 32 6.33 -7.17 23.76
C ARG A 32 6.41 -8.36 24.77
N ALA A 33 6.25 -8.10 26.06
CA ALA A 33 6.44 -8.99 27.20
C ALA A 33 5.20 -9.81 27.60
N GLY A 34 4.04 -9.65 26.96
CA GLY A 34 2.82 -10.40 27.32
C GLY A 34 2.25 -11.34 26.24
N GLY A 35 2.60 -11.11 24.98
CA GLY A 35 2.12 -11.87 23.83
C GLY A 35 3.04 -11.62 22.66
N LYS A 36 3.56 -12.69 22.06
CA LYS A 36 4.66 -12.72 21.09
C LYS A 36 4.55 -11.56 20.07
N ALA A 37 5.52 -10.64 20.10
CA ALA A 37 5.68 -9.65 19.04
C ALA A 37 5.83 -10.37 17.68
N PRO A 38 5.44 -9.74 16.56
CA PRO A 38 5.62 -10.35 15.26
C PRO A 38 7.11 -10.62 15.03
N ALA A 39 7.43 -11.83 14.59
CA ALA A 39 8.77 -12.22 14.19
C ALA A 39 9.16 -11.59 12.84
N TYR A 40 8.16 -11.17 12.06
CA TYR A 40 8.33 -10.59 10.74
C TYR A 40 7.22 -9.57 10.46
N VAL A 41 7.58 -8.39 9.96
CA VAL A 41 6.62 -7.33 9.63
C VAL A 41 6.69 -6.98 8.15
N VAL A 42 5.55 -7.10 7.47
CA VAL A 42 5.38 -6.73 6.08
C VAL A 42 4.52 -5.48 5.99
N GLY A 43 5.07 -4.40 5.45
CA GLY A 43 4.32 -3.20 5.13
C GLY A 43 3.67 -3.29 3.75
N ARG A 44 2.34 -3.33 3.65
CA ARG A 44 1.64 -3.16 2.36
C ARG A 44 1.29 -1.68 2.18
N SER A 45 1.87 -1.06 1.17
CA SER A 45 1.66 0.36 0.89
C SER A 45 1.43 0.64 -0.58
N MET A 46 0.41 1.45 -0.85
CA MET A 46 0.14 2.02 -2.15
C MET A 46 0.61 3.47 -2.15
N TYR A 47 1.07 3.94 -3.31
CA TYR A 47 1.47 5.33 -3.48
C TYR A 47 1.43 5.72 -4.96
N GLU A 48 0.80 6.86 -5.26
CA GLU A 48 0.47 7.31 -6.61
C GLU A 48 1.30 8.54 -7.06
N PHE A 49 2.38 8.87 -6.36
CA PHE A 49 3.30 9.95 -6.75
C PHE A 49 4.68 9.42 -7.15
N ASP A 50 5.46 10.26 -7.80
CA ASP A 50 6.77 9.93 -8.37
C ASP A 50 7.90 9.81 -7.32
N ARG A 51 7.67 10.26 -6.08
CA ARG A 51 8.65 10.18 -4.96
C ARG A 51 7.97 10.06 -3.61
N ILE A 52 8.48 9.19 -2.74
CA ILE A 52 8.02 9.13 -1.34
C ILE A 52 8.85 10.04 -0.42
N HIS A 53 8.22 10.54 0.63
CA HIS A 53 8.87 11.39 1.63
C HIS A 53 9.96 10.63 2.40
N GLU A 54 11.05 11.30 2.79
CA GLU A 54 12.17 10.67 3.54
C GLU A 54 11.72 9.96 4.81
N ARG A 55 10.75 10.55 5.53
CA ARG A 55 10.09 9.92 6.69
C ARG A 55 9.54 8.52 6.38
N TRP A 56 9.05 8.28 5.17
CA TRP A 56 8.56 6.97 4.75
C TRP A 56 9.70 6.01 4.47
N VAL A 57 10.76 6.47 3.79
CA VAL A 57 11.99 5.69 3.60
C VAL A 57 12.53 5.22 4.95
N ASN A 58 12.65 6.14 5.92
CA ASN A 58 13.09 5.80 7.27
C ASN A 58 12.15 4.81 7.96
N ALA A 59 10.83 5.02 7.86
CA ALA A 59 9.86 4.13 8.49
C ALA A 59 9.89 2.71 7.89
N THR A 60 10.02 2.56 6.56
CA THR A 60 10.19 1.25 5.92
C THR A 60 11.47 0.55 6.39
N ARG A 61 12.55 1.31 6.57
CA ARG A 61 13.85 0.77 7.03
C ARG A 61 13.76 0.23 8.46
N VAL A 62 13.10 0.98 9.36
CA VAL A 62 13.10 0.72 10.81
C VAL A 62 11.98 -0.22 11.24
N HIS A 63 10.81 -0.16 10.60
CA HIS A 63 9.59 -0.82 11.10
C HIS A 63 9.03 -1.90 10.19
N ALA A 64 9.71 -2.25 9.09
CA ALA A 64 9.30 -3.32 8.20
C ALA A 64 10.50 -4.15 7.71
N ASP A 65 10.30 -5.46 7.63
CA ASP A 65 11.23 -6.40 7.02
C ASP A 65 11.05 -6.43 5.50
N GLU A 66 9.80 -6.38 5.04
CA GLU A 66 9.43 -6.23 3.63
C GLU A 66 8.41 -5.10 3.43
N VAL A 67 8.37 -4.57 2.21
CA VAL A 67 7.37 -3.63 1.74
C VAL A 67 6.74 -4.21 0.47
N TRP A 68 5.45 -4.48 0.53
CA TRP A 68 4.65 -4.95 -0.58
C TRP A 68 3.95 -3.77 -1.26
N VAL A 69 4.19 -3.62 -2.55
CA VAL A 69 3.61 -2.57 -3.39
C VAL A 69 2.78 -3.19 -4.52
N PRO A 70 1.73 -2.52 -5.02
CA PRO A 70 0.77 -3.14 -5.93
C PRO A 70 1.30 -3.28 -7.37
N ALA A 71 2.33 -2.54 -7.75
CA ALA A 71 2.83 -2.51 -9.12
C ALA A 71 4.34 -2.26 -9.18
N LYS A 72 4.95 -2.66 -10.31
CA LYS A 72 6.37 -2.42 -10.60
C LYS A 72 6.72 -0.93 -10.53
N TRP A 73 5.87 -0.06 -11.07
CA TRP A 73 6.12 1.37 -11.02
C TRP A 73 6.24 1.90 -9.58
N VAL A 74 5.36 1.46 -8.68
CA VAL A 74 5.43 1.86 -7.25
C VAL A 74 6.72 1.34 -6.61
N ARG A 75 7.17 0.12 -6.96
CA ARG A 75 8.48 -0.40 -6.51
C ARG A 75 9.61 0.51 -6.96
N ASP A 76 9.60 0.91 -8.23
CA ASP A 76 10.64 1.76 -8.81
C ASP A 76 10.65 3.15 -8.13
N VAL A 77 9.49 3.70 -7.78
CA VAL A 77 9.36 4.92 -6.95
C VAL A 77 9.98 4.75 -5.56
N PHE A 78 9.67 3.66 -4.85
CA PHE A 78 10.22 3.41 -3.51
C PHE A 78 11.74 3.25 -3.55
N VAL A 79 12.25 2.48 -4.51
CA VAL A 79 13.69 2.24 -4.67
C VAL A 79 14.43 3.52 -5.06
N SER A 80 13.93 4.26 -6.04
CA SER A 80 14.55 5.54 -6.46
C SER A 80 14.47 6.62 -5.37
N SER A 81 13.51 6.53 -4.46
CA SER A 81 13.42 7.40 -3.27
C SER A 81 14.36 6.99 -2.12
N GLY A 82 15.04 5.84 -2.22
CA GLY A 82 16.06 5.39 -1.27
C GLY A 82 15.71 4.18 -0.41
N VAL A 83 14.58 3.50 -0.66
CA VAL A 83 14.26 2.24 0.02
C VAL A 83 15.13 1.11 -0.54
N ASN A 84 15.65 0.24 0.33
CA ASN A 84 16.45 -0.91 -0.11
C ASN A 84 15.61 -1.83 -1.04
N ALA A 85 16.08 -2.01 -2.27
CA ALA A 85 15.40 -2.81 -3.28
C ALA A 85 15.16 -4.28 -2.88
N SER A 86 15.97 -4.85 -1.99
CA SER A 86 15.77 -6.21 -1.48
C SER A 86 14.59 -6.32 -0.52
N LYS A 87 14.08 -5.20 0.00
CA LYS A 87 12.88 -5.16 0.85
C LYS A 87 11.59 -4.92 0.06
N VAL A 88 11.65 -4.49 -1.21
CA VAL A 88 10.45 -4.05 -1.95
C VAL A 88 9.98 -5.11 -2.94
N PHE A 89 8.80 -5.67 -2.68
CA PHE A 89 8.20 -6.74 -3.47
C PHE A 89 6.92 -6.26 -4.16
N VAL A 90 6.72 -6.69 -5.41
CA VAL A 90 5.49 -6.39 -6.15
C VAL A 90 4.48 -7.49 -5.85
N VAL A 91 3.40 -7.13 -5.13
CA VAL A 91 2.27 -8.01 -4.83
C VAL A 91 1.00 -7.29 -5.28
N PRO A 92 0.44 -7.64 -6.46
CA PRO A 92 -0.73 -6.98 -7.03
C PRO A 92 -1.95 -6.98 -6.09
N GLU A 93 -2.88 -6.07 -6.32
CA GLU A 93 -4.19 -6.11 -5.67
C GLU A 93 -5.06 -7.18 -6.32
N ALA A 94 -5.68 -8.03 -5.50
CA ALA A 94 -6.60 -9.04 -5.97
C ALA A 94 -7.97 -8.42 -6.25
N ILE A 95 -8.63 -8.90 -7.30
CA ILE A 95 -10.04 -8.62 -7.56
C ILE A 95 -10.82 -9.93 -7.50
N ASP A 96 -12.07 -9.87 -7.03
CA ASP A 96 -12.98 -11.00 -7.12
C ASP A 96 -13.38 -11.21 -8.59
N VAL A 97 -12.84 -12.26 -9.21
CA VAL A 97 -13.06 -12.55 -10.63
C VAL A 97 -14.46 -13.05 -10.93
N ASN A 98 -15.21 -13.53 -9.93
CA ASN A 98 -16.61 -13.93 -10.12
C ASN A 98 -17.50 -12.69 -10.09
N MET A 99 -17.24 -11.77 -9.15
CA MET A 99 -17.98 -10.51 -9.07
C MET A 99 -17.67 -9.60 -10.26
N TRP A 100 -16.42 -9.51 -10.69
CA TRP A 100 -15.94 -8.60 -11.74
C TRP A 100 -15.70 -9.30 -13.08
N ASP A 101 -16.46 -10.34 -13.40
CA ASP A 101 -16.38 -11.02 -14.69
C ASP A 101 -16.79 -10.06 -15.82
N PRO A 102 -15.90 -9.73 -16.77
CA PRO A 102 -16.20 -8.83 -17.88
C PRO A 102 -17.30 -9.36 -18.81
N LEU A 103 -17.61 -10.66 -18.77
CA LEU A 103 -18.69 -11.27 -19.54
C LEU A 103 -20.07 -11.03 -18.89
N LEU A 104 -20.12 -10.77 -17.59
CA LEU A 104 -21.37 -10.46 -16.86
C LEU A 104 -21.77 -8.98 -16.95
N HIS A 105 -20.93 -8.12 -17.55
CA HIS A 105 -21.14 -6.68 -17.57
C HIS A 105 -21.27 -6.13 -19.00
N ARG A 106 -22.27 -5.28 -19.23
CA ARG A 106 -22.44 -4.58 -20.51
C ARG A 106 -21.32 -3.55 -20.68
N ARG A 107 -20.49 -3.73 -21.71
CA ARG A 107 -19.49 -2.73 -22.13
C ARG A 107 -20.16 -1.40 -22.49
N ILE A 108 -19.60 -0.31 -21.98
CA ILE A 108 -19.98 1.05 -22.36
C ILE A 108 -18.87 1.68 -23.19
N THR A 109 -19.23 2.55 -24.13
CA THR A 109 -18.25 3.40 -24.83
C THR A 109 -18.06 4.68 -24.03
N TRP A 110 -16.80 5.06 -23.77
CA TRP A 110 -16.46 6.29 -23.06
C TRP A 110 -16.00 7.38 -24.05
N PRO A 111 -16.51 8.62 -23.97
CA PRO A 111 -17.52 9.10 -23.02
C PRO A 111 -18.94 8.63 -23.37
N PRO A 112 -19.81 8.37 -22.38
CA PRO A 112 -21.19 7.99 -22.62
C PRO A 112 -21.96 9.09 -23.35
N ALA A 113 -22.87 8.70 -24.24
CA ALA A 113 -23.66 9.63 -25.06
C ALA A 113 -24.50 10.63 -24.22
N THR A 114 -24.80 10.28 -22.97
CA THR A 114 -25.61 11.06 -22.02
C THR A 114 -24.78 11.74 -20.91
N VAL A 115 -23.47 11.94 -21.09
CA VAL A 115 -22.78 12.91 -20.24
C VAL A 115 -23.27 14.30 -20.64
N HIS A 116 -24.21 14.86 -19.86
CA HIS A 116 -24.43 16.30 -19.87
C HIS A 116 -23.05 16.94 -19.72
N LYS A 117 -22.60 17.63 -20.77
CA LYS A 117 -21.35 18.38 -20.77
C LYS A 117 -21.50 19.57 -19.81
N SER A 118 -21.57 19.31 -18.52
CA SER A 118 -21.19 20.28 -17.51
C SER A 118 -19.73 20.56 -17.84
N ARG A 119 -19.48 21.70 -18.50
CA ARG A 119 -18.13 22.14 -18.84
C ARG A 119 -17.34 22.15 -17.54
N MET A 120 -16.53 21.12 -17.30
CA MET A 120 -15.50 21.18 -16.28
C MET A 120 -14.43 22.09 -16.85
N VAL A 121 -14.64 23.40 -16.70
CA VAL A 121 -13.65 24.41 -17.05
C VAL A 121 -12.59 24.32 -15.97
N CYS A 122 -11.53 23.55 -16.23
CA CYS A 122 -10.28 23.76 -15.52
C CYS A 122 -9.82 25.18 -15.91
N HIS A 123 -10.03 26.16 -15.05
CA HIS A 123 -9.44 27.48 -15.21
C HIS A 123 -7.92 27.31 -15.21
N ARG A 124 -7.31 27.27 -16.40
CA ARG A 124 -5.87 27.56 -16.49
C ARG A 124 -5.72 29.02 -16.07
N PRO A 125 -4.89 29.34 -15.06
CA PRO A 125 -4.48 30.71 -14.85
C PRO A 125 -3.80 31.18 -16.14
N THR A 126 -4.24 32.32 -16.68
CA THR A 126 -3.55 32.97 -17.79
C THR A 126 -2.14 33.32 -17.34
N PRO A 127 -1.09 32.99 -18.11
CA PRO A 127 0.27 33.42 -17.77
C PRO A 127 0.33 34.95 -17.77
N ALA A 128 1.02 35.51 -16.77
CA ALA A 128 1.29 36.93 -16.62
C ALA A 128 2.25 37.45 -17.70
#